data_AF-A0A3Q3A9X7-F1
#
_entry.id   AF-A0A3Q3A9X7-F1
#
_cell.length_a   1.000
_cell.length_b   1.000
_cell.length_c   1.000
_cell.angle_alpha   90.00
_cell.angle_beta   90.00
_cell.angle_gamma   90.00
#
_symmetry.space_group_name_H-M   'P 1'
#
loop_
_entity.id
_entity.type
_entity.pdbx_description
1 polymer ?
#
loop_
_entity_poly.entity_id
_entity_poly.type
_entity_poly.pdbx_seq_one_letter_code
_entity_poly.pdbx_strand_id
1 'polypeptide(L)'
;MLESKSVLFLFPVSAQCSGDVASGETLGSGSVWSLGCTVVEMLTEKPPWAEFEAMAAIFKIATQPTNPLLPPHISDQARDFLRCIFVDAKHRPSAEELLRHPFSQILC
;
A
#
# COMPACT_ATOMS: atom_id res chain seq x y z
N MET A 1 -15.39 -13.52 -5.57
CA MET A 1 -15.05 -12.33 -4.76
C MET A 1 -13.56 -12.28 -4.35
N LEU A 2 -12.78 -13.36 -4.46
CA LEU A 2 -11.34 -13.36 -4.13
C LEU A 2 -10.39 -13.01 -5.30
N GLU A 3 -10.85 -13.00 -6.56
CA GLU A 3 -9.92 -12.87 -7.70
C GLU A 3 -9.47 -11.44 -8.02
N SER A 4 -10.27 -10.41 -7.72
CA SER A 4 -9.86 -9.01 -7.97
C SER A 4 -8.91 -8.45 -6.91
N LYS A 5 -8.90 -9.01 -5.69
CA LYS A 5 -8.06 -8.51 -4.60
C LYS A 5 -6.58 -8.78 -4.89
N SER A 6 -6.23 -10.02 -5.25
CA SER A 6 -4.83 -10.45 -5.44
C SER A 6 -4.07 -9.68 -6.53
N VAL A 7 -4.74 -9.21 -7.58
CA VAL A 7 -4.05 -8.58 -8.72
C VAL A 7 -3.47 -7.20 -8.37
N LEU A 8 -4.14 -6.42 -7.52
CA LEU A 8 -3.63 -5.11 -7.07
C LEU A 8 -2.50 -5.24 -6.03
N PHE A 9 -2.46 -6.35 -5.28
CA PHE A 9 -1.37 -6.61 -4.32
C PHE A 9 -0.06 -7.05 -4.99
N LEU A 10 -0.14 -7.71 -6.15
CA LEU A 10 1.02 -8.26 -6.87
C LEU A 10 1.64 -7.30 -7.91
N PHE A 11 0.90 -6.32 -8.40
CA PHE A 11 1.37 -5.49 -9.52
C PHE A 11 2.49 -4.48 -9.19
N PRO A 12 2.46 -3.71 -8.08
CA PRO A 12 3.57 -2.81 -7.77
C PRO A 12 4.85 -3.59 -7.42
N VAL A 13 4.73 -4.84 -6.93
CA VAL A 13 5.89 -5.72 -6.70
C VAL A 13 6.53 -6.16 -8.02
N SER A 14 5.73 -6.40 -9.05
CA SER A 14 6.20 -6.88 -10.36
C SER A 14 6.83 -5.77 -11.21
N ALA A 15 6.28 -4.54 -11.16
CA ALA A 15 6.77 -3.41 -11.96
C ALA A 15 8.13 -2.87 -11.46
N GLN A 16 8.48 -3.09 -10.19
CA GLN A 16 9.77 -2.65 -9.64
C GLN A 16 10.92 -3.67 -9.86
N CYS A 17 10.62 -4.88 -10.36
CA CYS A 17 11.61 -5.95 -10.57
C CYS A 17 12.54 -5.74 -11.79
N SER A 18 12.56 -4.57 -12.42
CA SER A 18 13.50 -4.27 -13.51
C SER A 18 14.82 -3.70 -12.96
N GLY A 19 15.59 -4.55 -12.28
CA GLY A 19 16.95 -4.26 -11.84
C GLY A 19 17.25 -4.83 -10.46
N ASP A 20 18.04 -5.90 -10.45
CA ASP A 20 18.67 -6.55 -9.29
C ASP A 20 17.85 -7.60 -8.54
N VAL A 21 18.15 -8.86 -8.87
CA VAL A 21 17.96 -10.02 -7.99
C VAL A 21 18.87 -9.82 -6.77
N ALA A 22 18.29 -9.47 -5.63
CA ALA A 22 18.95 -9.59 -4.33
C ALA A 22 17.94 -9.85 -3.21
N SER A 23 18.10 -11.03 -2.59
CA SER A 23 18.01 -11.29 -1.14
C SER A 23 16.83 -10.70 -0.36
N GLY A 24 15.79 -11.50 -0.09
CA GLY A 24 14.97 -11.46 1.15
C GLY A 24 14.14 -10.21 1.52
N GLU A 25 14.50 -9.01 1.06
CA GLU A 25 13.96 -7.71 1.49
C GLU A 25 12.70 -7.31 0.71
N THR A 26 12.53 -7.84 -0.51
CA THR A 26 11.37 -7.56 -1.37
C THR A 26 10.06 -8.10 -0.82
N LEU A 27 10.10 -9.19 -0.03
CA LEU A 27 8.93 -9.77 0.63
C LEU A 27 8.40 -8.83 1.72
N GLY A 28 9.28 -8.22 2.52
CA GLY A 28 8.90 -7.31 3.59
C GLY A 28 8.17 -6.07 3.07
N SER A 29 8.70 -5.46 2.01
CA SER A 29 8.08 -4.30 1.37
C SER A 29 6.73 -4.63 0.72
N GLY A 30 6.56 -5.84 0.16
CA GLY A 30 5.28 -6.32 -0.36
C GLY A 30 4.21 -6.50 0.73
N SER A 31 4.60 -7.03 1.89
CA SER A 31 3.72 -7.17 3.05
C SER A 31 3.28 -5.83 3.62
N VAL A 32 4.17 -4.83 3.67
CA VAL A 32 3.84 -3.48 4.15
C VAL A 32 2.84 -2.77 3.23
N TRP A 33 2.99 -2.88 1.90
CA TRP A 33 2.00 -2.33 0.97
C TRP A 33 0.63 -3.00 1.13
N SER A 34 0.63 -4.32 1.29
CA SER A 34 -0.60 -5.08 1.50
C SER A 34 -1.32 -4.68 2.79
N LEU A 35 -0.56 -4.38 3.84
CA LEU A 35 -1.09 -3.80 5.08
C LEU A 35 -1.73 -2.43 4.83
N GLY A 36 -1.06 -1.54 4.10
CA GLY A 36 -1.63 -0.22 3.75
C GLY A 36 -2.96 -0.32 3.01
N CYS A 37 -3.04 -1.20 2.00
CA CYS A 37 -4.30 -1.49 1.30
C CYS A 37 -5.39 -2.01 2.26
N THR A 38 -5.03 -2.87 3.22
CA THR A 38 -5.98 -3.41 4.21
C THR A 38 -6.50 -2.29 5.13
N VAL A 39 -5.62 -1.40 5.59
CA VAL A 39 -6.02 -0.24 6.41
C VAL A 39 -6.95 0.68 5.63
N VAL A 40 -6.68 0.94 4.35
CA VAL A 40 -7.58 1.71 3.49
C VAL A 40 -8.94 1.04 3.36
N GLU A 41 -8.97 -0.29 3.15
CA GLU A 41 -10.21 -1.04 3.06
C GLU A 41 -11.02 -0.96 4.35
N MET A 42 -10.38 -1.03 5.51
CA MET A 42 -11.05 -0.85 6.80
C MET A 42 -11.59 0.58 6.99
N LEU A 43 -10.86 1.61 6.53
CA LEU A 43 -11.28 3.01 6.68
C LEU A 43 -12.37 3.43 5.70
N THR A 44 -12.48 2.78 4.54
CA THR A 44 -13.38 3.18 3.44
C THR A 44 -14.48 2.17 3.15
N GLU A 45 -14.41 0.99 3.78
CA GLU A 45 -15.26 -0.18 3.49
C GLU A 45 -15.18 -0.65 2.02
N LYS A 46 -14.13 -0.22 1.30
CA LYS A 46 -13.94 -0.44 -0.13
C LYS A 46 -12.48 -0.74 -0.43
N PRO A 47 -12.17 -1.57 -1.45
CA PRO A 47 -10.79 -1.75 -1.85
C PRO A 47 -10.18 -0.40 -2.30
N PRO A 48 -8.86 -0.21 -2.14
CA PRO A 48 -8.20 1.00 -2.59
C PRO A 48 -8.36 1.15 -4.12
N TRP A 49 -8.57 2.38 -4.60
CA TRP A 49 -8.83 2.69 -6.01
C TRP A 49 -10.10 2.03 -6.60
N ALA A 50 -11.09 1.73 -5.75
CA ALA A 50 -12.40 1.19 -6.16
C ALA A 50 -13.15 2.03 -7.22
N GLU A 51 -12.76 3.28 -7.43
CA GLU A 51 -13.30 4.15 -8.48
C GLU A 51 -12.80 3.80 -9.89
N PHE A 52 -11.79 2.93 -10.02
CA PHE A 52 -11.21 2.50 -11.29
C PHE A 52 -11.46 1.01 -11.55
N GLU A 53 -11.64 0.66 -12.82
CA GLU A 53 -11.55 -0.72 -13.28
C GLU A 53 -10.16 -1.31 -12.97
N ALA A 54 -10.09 -2.62 -12.71
CA ALA A 54 -8.87 -3.26 -12.20
C ALA A 54 -7.62 -2.94 -13.05
N MET A 55 -7.73 -3.01 -14.38
CA MET A 55 -6.61 -2.70 -15.28
C MET A 55 -6.22 -1.22 -15.27
N ALA A 56 -7.19 -0.32 -15.12
CA ALA A 56 -6.94 1.12 -15.04
C ALA A 56 -6.26 1.49 -13.72
N ALA A 57 -6.70 0.89 -12.60
CA ALA A 57 -6.05 1.03 -11.30
C ALA A 57 -4.59 0.56 -11.37
N ILE A 58 -4.35 -0.62 -11.95
CA ILE A 58 -3.00 -1.17 -12.14
C ILE A 58 -2.12 -0.22 -12.96
N PHE A 59 -2.61 0.22 -14.11
CA PHE A 59 -1.85 1.13 -14.98
C PHE A 59 -1.51 2.44 -14.26
N LYS A 60 -2.46 3.00 -13.51
CA LYS A 60 -2.24 4.20 -12.70
C LYS A 60 -1.17 3.98 -11.63
N ILE A 61 -1.23 2.88 -10.89
CA ILE A 61 -0.25 2.55 -9.83
C ILE A 61 1.14 2.31 -10.42
N ALA A 62 1.23 1.68 -11.58
CA ALA A 62 2.50 1.36 -12.22
C ALA A 62 3.20 2.57 -12.87
N THR A 63 2.43 3.59 -13.29
CA THR A 63 2.96 4.71 -14.09
C THR A 63 3.22 5.97 -13.29
N GLN A 64 2.57 6.15 -12.13
CA GLN A 64 2.70 7.36 -11.33
C GLN A 64 2.54 7.07 -9.83
N PRO A 65 3.25 7.80 -8.95
CA PRO A 65 2.94 7.81 -7.53
C PRO A 65 1.47 8.20 -7.33
N THR A 66 0.71 7.33 -6.67
CA THR A 66 -0.72 7.51 -6.46
C THR A 66 -1.08 7.07 -5.05
N ASN A 67 -1.90 7.88 -4.39
CA ASN A 67 -2.46 7.57 -3.09
C ASN A 67 -3.93 7.18 -3.26
N PRO A 68 -4.46 6.25 -2.44
CA PRO A 68 -5.87 5.94 -2.45
C PRO A 68 -6.69 7.12 -1.92
N LEU A 69 -7.96 7.15 -2.30
CA LEU A 69 -8.91 8.10 -1.73
C LEU A 69 -9.16 7.76 -0.26
N LEU A 70 -8.95 8.74 0.62
CA LEU A 70 -9.14 8.61 2.05
C LEU A 70 -10.31 9.48 2.52
N PRO A 71 -11.12 9.02 3.49
CA PRO A 71 -12.19 9.84 4.03
C PRO A 71 -11.64 11.11 4.68
N PRO A 72 -12.40 12.22 4.68
CA PRO A 72 -11.95 13.47 5.28
C PRO A 72 -11.83 13.38 6.82
N HIS A 73 -12.58 12.48 7.45
CA HIS A 73 -12.69 12.35 8.91
C HIS A 73 -11.64 11.44 9.56
N ILE A 74 -10.71 10.87 8.79
CA ILE A 74 -9.64 10.05 9.38
C ILE A 74 -8.62 10.93 10.12
N SER A 75 -7.98 10.37 11.15
CA SER A 75 -6.94 11.06 11.90
C SER A 75 -5.72 11.39 11.02
N ASP A 76 -5.02 12.47 11.38
CA ASP A 76 -3.79 12.85 10.69
C ASP A 76 -2.71 11.77 10.79
N GLN A 77 -2.68 11.04 11.91
CA GLN A 77 -1.77 9.89 12.09
C GLN A 77 -2.09 8.74 11.13
N ALA A 78 -3.37 8.43 10.88
CA ALA A 78 -3.74 7.43 9.89
C ALA A 78 -3.35 7.87 8.47
N ARG A 79 -3.54 9.16 8.16
CA ARG A 79 -3.17 9.74 6.87
C ARG A 79 -1.67 9.70 6.65
N ASP A 80 -0.88 10.05 7.66
CA ASP A 80 0.58 10.02 7.62
C ASP A 80 1.12 8.60 7.47
N PHE A 81 0.57 7.67 8.26
CA PHE A 81 0.90 6.24 8.18
C PHE A 81 0.76 5.69 6.76
N LEU A 82 -0.38 5.97 6.11
CA LEU A 82 -0.64 5.51 4.75
C LEU A 82 0.25 6.20 3.71
N ARG A 83 0.59 7.48 3.92
CA ARG A 83 1.56 8.19 3.06
C ARG A 83 2.94 7.57 3.13
N CYS A 84 3.38 7.06 4.29
CA CYS A 84 4.65 6.36 4.41
C CYS A 84 4.65 5.00 3.69
N ILE A 85 3.49 4.36 3.57
CA ILE A 85 3.36 3.03 2.92
C ILE A 85 3.28 3.16 1.39
N PHE A 86 2.47 4.09 0.90
CA PHE A 86 2.19 4.28 -0.53
C PHE A 86 3.27 5.12 -1.25
N VAL A 87 4.53 4.75 -1.03
CA VAL A 87 5.71 5.30 -1.71
C VAL A 87 6.42 4.23 -2.54
N ASP A 88 7.40 4.66 -3.33
CA ASP A 88 8.32 3.77 -4.05
C ASP A 88 8.89 2.71 -3.13
N ALA A 89 9.03 1.47 -3.62
CA ALA A 89 9.46 0.34 -2.80
C ALA A 89 10.82 0.57 -2.11
N LYS A 90 11.70 1.39 -2.71
CA LYS A 90 13.03 1.74 -2.18
C LYS A 90 12.97 2.68 -0.96
N HIS A 91 11.90 3.46 -0.83
CA HIS A 91 11.70 4.43 0.25
C HIS A 91 10.67 3.95 1.28
N ARG A 92 10.05 2.79 1.04
CA ARG A 92 9.04 2.23 1.92
C ARG A 92 9.71 1.78 3.22
N PRO A 93 9.21 2.21 4.40
CA PRO A 93 9.76 1.78 5.68
C PRO A 93 9.56 0.27 5.86
N SER A 94 10.48 -0.34 6.58
CA SER A 94 10.35 -1.72 7.04
C SER A 94 9.17 -1.87 8.00
N ALA A 95 8.70 -3.11 8.18
CA ALA A 95 7.64 -3.41 9.15
C ALA A 95 8.01 -2.97 10.57
N GLU A 96 9.28 -3.08 10.96
CA GLU A 96 9.77 -2.67 12.28
C GLU A 96 9.71 -1.15 12.49
N GLU A 97 10.08 -0.37 11.48
CA GLU A 97 9.96 1.10 11.51
C GLU A 97 8.49 1.52 11.55
N LEU A 98 7.66 0.85 10.78
CA LEU A 98 6.23 1.13 10.71
C LEU A 98 5.52 0.85 12.05
N LEU A 99 5.94 -0.20 12.78
CA LEU A 99 5.43 -0.50 14.13
C LEU A 99 5.71 0.61 15.15
N ARG A 100 6.76 1.41 14.94
CA ARG A 100 7.08 2.56 15.80
C ARG A 100 6.21 3.78 15.48
N HIS A 101 5.47 3.77 14.38
CA HIS A 101 4.65 4.91 13.95
C HIS A 101 3.49 5.15 14.95
N PRO A 102 3.14 6.41 15.26
CA PRO A 102 2.07 6.73 16.22
C PRO A 102 0.73 6.04 15.91
N PHE A 103 0.37 5.88 14.63
CA PHE A 103 -0.83 5.14 14.22
C PHE A 103 -0.84 3.67 14.68
N SER A 104 0.30 2.98 14.61
CA SER A 104 0.42 1.59 15.06
C SER A 104 0.36 1.46 16.58
N GLN A 105 0.72 2.52 17.32
CA GLN A 105 0.63 2.53 18.78
C GLN A 105 -0.78 2.81 19.31
N ILE A 106 -1.72 3.24 18.46
CA ILE A 106 -3.12 3.53 18.85
C ILE A 106 -4.01 2.30 18.67
N LEU A 107 -3.61 1.37 17.81
CA LEU A 107 -4.29 0.10 17.57
C LEU A 107 -3.91 -1.01 18.59
N CYS A 108 -2.98 -0.74 19.50
CA CYS A 108 -2.57 -1.62 20.60
C CYS A 108 -2.96 -1.02 21.95
#